data_AF-A0A1S2QKA7-F1
#
_entry.id   AF-A0A1S2QKA7-F1
#
_cell.length_a   1.000
_cell.length_b   1.000
_cell.length_c   1.000
_cell.angle_alpha   90.00
_cell.angle_beta   90.00
_cell.angle_gamma   90.00
#
_symmetry.space_group_name_H-M   'P 1'
#
loop_
_entity.id
_entity.type
_entity.pdbx_description
1 polymer ?
#
loop_
_entity_poly.entity_id
_entity_poly.type
_entity_poly.pdbx_seq_one_letter_code
_entity_poly.pdbx_strand_id
1 'polypeptide(L)'
;MTRRTVGAIADGGFKVLLAAGCIAGAAPLGRLLGAPVWLMVVSGVALLISGGIEIGYTRSRSMRTYTRLMIAYDSGWVLAALAGLLTAWRGGSAGGEVWMGYQTAAPLVFAALLVAADPVGKADPD
;
A
#
# COMPACT_ATOMS: atom_id res chain seq x y z
N MET A 1 -2.47 0.82 -24.48
CA MET A 1 -1.94 1.08 -23.12
C MET A 1 -0.42 1.01 -23.18
N THR A 2 0.30 1.91 -22.49
CA THR A 2 1.75 1.76 -22.36
C THR A 2 2.07 0.69 -21.31
N ARG A 3 3.22 0.01 -21.40
CA ARG A 3 3.65 -0.99 -20.39
C ARG A 3 3.61 -0.45 -18.95
N ARG A 4 3.84 0.86 -18.79
CA ARG A 4 3.82 1.55 -17.49
C ARG A 4 2.41 1.68 -16.93
N THR A 5 1.42 1.97 -17.78
CA THR A 5 -0.01 2.00 -17.40
C THR A 5 -0.49 0.61 -16.93
N VAL A 6 -0.03 -0.46 -17.59
CA VAL A 6 -0.35 -1.83 -17.19
C VAL A 6 0.23 -2.14 -15.82
N GLY A 7 1.48 -1.73 -15.56
CA GLY A 7 2.11 -1.88 -14.25
C GLY A 7 1.32 -1.21 -13.13
N ALA A 8 0.84 0.02 -13.35
CA ALA A 8 0.08 0.75 -12.35
C ALA A 8 -1.30 0.13 -12.05
N ILE A 9 -1.98 -0.40 -13.07
CA ILE A 9 -3.25 -1.12 -12.89
C ILE A 9 -3.01 -2.44 -12.17
N ALA A 10 -1.95 -3.17 -12.52
CA ALA A 10 -1.60 -4.42 -11.87
C ALA A 10 -1.28 -4.22 -10.39
N ASP A 11 -0.55 -3.14 -10.05
CA ASP A 11 -0.24 -2.80 -8.66
C ASP A 11 -1.49 -2.45 -7.84
N GLY A 12 -2.33 -1.55 -8.36
CA GLY A 12 -3.60 -1.22 -7.70
C GLY A 12 -4.50 -2.45 -7.54
N GLY A 13 -4.54 -3.32 -8.55
CA GLY A 13 -5.24 -4.61 -8.49
C GLY A 13 -4.66 -5.55 -7.43
N PHE A 14 -3.33 -5.61 -7.29
CA PHE A 14 -2.68 -6.37 -6.23
C PHE A 14 -3.06 -5.87 -4.83
N LYS A 15 -3.10 -4.55 -4.61
CA LYS A 15 -3.56 -3.96 -3.34
C LYS A 15 -5.01 -4.32 -3.03
N VAL A 16 -5.89 -4.32 -4.02
CA VAL A 16 -7.30 -4.73 -3.87
C VAL A 16 -7.41 -6.22 -3.51
N LEU A 17 -6.63 -7.09 -4.15
CA LEU A 17 -6.60 -8.52 -3.83
C LEU A 17 -6.05 -8.77 -2.42
N LEU A 18 -4.98 -8.07 -2.05
CA LEU A 18 -4.40 -8.13 -0.71
C LEU A 18 -5.40 -7.65 0.34
N ALA A 19 -6.14 -6.57 0.06
CA ALA A 19 -7.22 -6.08 0.90
C ALA A 19 -8.30 -7.14 1.13
N ALA A 20 -8.78 -7.78 0.06
CA ALA A 20 -9.77 -8.84 0.14
C ALA A 20 -9.26 -10.02 0.99
N GLY A 21 -7.99 -10.41 0.82
CA GLY A 21 -7.34 -11.43 1.64
C GLY A 21 -7.26 -11.05 3.13
N CYS A 22 -6.85 -9.81 3.43
CA CYS A 22 -6.78 -9.31 4.80
C CYS A 22 -8.16 -9.27 5.48
N ILE A 23 -9.22 -8.90 4.75
CA ILE A 23 -10.58 -8.83 5.29
C ILE A 23 -11.19 -10.22 5.45
N ALA A 24 -11.19 -11.03 4.39
CA ALA A 24 -11.79 -12.37 4.40
C ALA A 24 -11.04 -13.33 5.34
N GLY A 25 -9.71 -13.19 5.41
CA GLY A 25 -8.84 -13.99 6.25
C GLY A 25 -8.47 -13.33 7.58
N ALA A 26 -9.16 -12.28 8.03
CA ALA A 26 -8.73 -11.45 9.15
C ALA A 26 -8.41 -12.26 10.43
N ALA A 27 -9.27 -13.20 10.80
CA ALA A 27 -9.07 -14.03 11.98
C ALA A 27 -7.91 -15.04 11.85
N PRO A 28 -7.83 -15.91 10.82
CA PRO A 28 -6.71 -16.83 10.67
C PRO A 28 -5.38 -16.12 10.40
N LEU A 29 -5.36 -15.07 9.59
CA LEU A 29 -4.14 -14.30 9.30
C LEU A 29 -3.67 -13.50 10.51
N GLY A 30 -4.58 -12.91 11.28
CA GLY A 30 -4.23 -12.21 12.53
C GLY A 30 -3.54 -13.15 13.52
N ARG A 31 -4.05 -14.37 13.69
CA ARG A 31 -3.38 -15.39 14.52
C ARG A 31 -2.01 -15.80 13.97
N LEU A 32 -1.89 -15.97 12.66
CA LEU A 32 -0.63 -16.36 12.02
C LEU A 32 0.44 -15.28 12.16
N LEU A 33 0.05 -14.01 12.00
CA LEU A 33 0.96 -12.86 12.04
C LEU A 33 1.22 -12.36 13.45
N GLY A 34 0.42 -12.79 14.45
CA GLY A 34 0.45 -12.21 15.79
C GLY A 34 -0.09 -10.77 15.82
N ALA A 35 -1.06 -10.46 14.95
CA ALA A 35 -1.70 -9.16 14.86
C ALA A 35 -3.19 -9.25 15.25
N PRO A 36 -3.76 -8.21 15.87
CA PRO A 36 -5.17 -8.21 16.23
C PRO A 36 -6.06 -8.16 14.97
N VAL A 37 -7.20 -8.85 15.03
CA VAL A 37 -8.13 -9.01 13.90
C VAL A 37 -8.63 -7.67 13.37
N TRP A 38 -8.89 -6.69 14.24
CA TRP A 38 -9.32 -5.37 13.83
C TRP A 38 -8.26 -4.66 12.97
N LEU A 39 -6.98 -4.86 13.25
CA LEU A 39 -5.89 -4.26 12.50
C LEU A 39 -5.82 -4.87 11.10
N MET A 40 -6.05 -6.19 10.96
CA MET A 40 -6.17 -6.84 9.65
C MET A 40 -7.28 -6.22 8.79
N VAL A 41 -8.46 -5.99 9.39
CA VAL A 41 -9.60 -5.39 8.68
C VAL A 41 -9.31 -3.94 8.29
N VAL A 42 -8.75 -3.14 9.21
CA VAL A 42 -8.40 -1.74 8.97
C VAL A 42 -7.33 -1.61 7.87
N SER A 43 -6.28 -2.42 7.90
CA SER A 43 -5.29 -2.48 6.82
C SER A 43 -5.93 -2.87 5.48
N GLY A 44 -6.84 -3.84 5.49
CA GLY A 44 -7.58 -4.23 4.30
C GLY A 44 -8.40 -3.07 3.71
N VAL A 45 -9.13 -2.33 4.54
CA VAL A 45 -9.89 -1.15 4.11
C VAL A 45 -8.95 -0.07 3.54
N ALA A 46 -7.83 0.21 4.21
CA ALA A 46 -6.84 1.18 3.73
C ALA A 46 -6.25 0.80 2.36
N LEU A 47 -5.89 -0.48 2.18
CA LEU A 47 -5.40 -1.02 0.91
C LEU A 47 -6.45 -0.94 -0.19
N LEU A 48 -7.73 -1.22 0.13
CA LEU A 48 -8.82 -1.13 -0.83
C LEU A 48 -9.02 0.30 -1.32
N ILE A 49 -9.03 1.27 -0.40
CA ILE A 49 -9.14 2.70 -0.71
C ILE A 49 -7.96 3.14 -1.59
N SER A 50 -6.73 2.80 -1.19
CA SER A 50 -5.53 3.16 -1.94
C SER A 50 -5.50 2.55 -3.33
N GLY A 51 -5.77 1.25 -3.46
CA GLY A 51 -5.76 0.55 -4.74
C GLY A 51 -6.84 1.07 -5.69
N GLY A 52 -8.02 1.41 -5.17
CA GLY A 52 -9.08 2.06 -5.94
C GLY A 52 -8.69 3.44 -6.47
N ILE A 53 -8.12 4.29 -5.60
CA ILE A 53 -7.62 5.62 -5.98
C ILE A 53 -6.54 5.47 -7.06
N GLU A 54 -5.60 4.56 -6.88
CA GLU A 54 -4.50 4.33 -7.81
C GLU A 54 -4.97 3.92 -9.21
N ILE A 55 -5.90 2.96 -9.31
CA ILE A 55 -6.50 2.57 -10.58
C ILE A 55 -7.20 3.77 -11.26
N GLY A 56 -7.91 4.60 -10.48
CA GLY A 56 -8.60 5.78 -10.98
C GLY A 56 -7.66 6.90 -11.48
N TYR A 57 -6.53 7.11 -10.80
CA TYR A 57 -5.57 8.19 -11.12
C TYR A 57 -4.46 7.78 -12.10
N THR A 58 -4.37 6.50 -12.46
CA THR A 58 -3.34 5.94 -13.36
C THR A 58 -3.24 6.66 -14.72
N ARG A 59 -4.33 7.27 -15.20
CA ARG A 59 -4.35 8.01 -16.48
C ARG A 59 -4.10 9.51 -16.35
N SER A 60 -4.23 10.07 -15.15
CA SER A 60 -4.27 11.53 -14.93
C SER A 60 -2.95 12.09 -14.40
N ARG A 61 -2.09 11.25 -13.81
CA ARG A 61 -0.87 11.67 -13.11
C ARG A 61 0.41 11.32 -13.87
N SER A 62 1.45 12.11 -13.63
CA SER A 62 2.78 11.90 -14.20
C SER A 62 3.34 10.55 -13.75
N MET A 63 3.68 9.70 -14.72
CA MET A 63 4.27 8.38 -14.47
C MET A 63 5.60 8.45 -13.72
N ARG A 64 6.36 9.55 -13.85
CA ARG A 64 7.59 9.76 -13.09
C ARG A 64 7.30 9.89 -11.59
N THR A 65 6.28 10.65 -11.22
CA THR A 65 5.88 10.83 -9.82
C THR A 65 5.36 9.53 -9.24
N TYR A 66 4.51 8.83 -10.00
CA TYR A 66 3.99 7.51 -9.64
C TYR A 66 5.11 6.51 -9.31
N THR A 67 6.09 6.33 -10.22
CA THR A 67 7.20 5.39 -9.99
C THR A 67 8.04 5.76 -8.76
N ARG A 68 8.28 7.05 -8.49
CA ARG A 68 9.02 7.49 -7.29
C ARG A 68 8.27 7.15 -6.00
N LEU A 69 6.97 7.46 -5.96
CA LEU A 69 6.12 7.13 -4.82
C LEU A 69 6.08 5.61 -4.61
N MET A 70 6.05 4.83 -5.69
CA MET A 70 6.04 3.36 -5.62
C MET A 70 7.33 2.81 -5.03
N ILE A 71 8.49 3.28 -5.51
CA ILE A 71 9.79 2.85 -4.97
C ILE A 71 9.87 3.15 -3.47
N ALA A 72 9.40 4.32 -3.04
CA ALA A 72 9.36 4.68 -1.62
C ALA A 72 8.43 3.76 -0.82
N TYR A 73 7.23 3.48 -1.35
CA TYR A 73 6.26 2.58 -0.75
C TYR A 73 6.81 1.14 -0.64
N ASP A 74 7.41 0.59 -1.69
CA ASP A 74 7.96 -0.77 -1.68
C ASP A 74 9.18 -0.88 -0.77
N SER A 75 10.02 0.16 -0.74
CA SER A 75 11.17 0.20 0.17
C SER A 75 10.72 0.19 1.63
N GLY A 76 9.72 1.01 1.97
CA GLY A 76 9.12 1.01 3.31
C GLY A 76 8.46 -0.32 3.65
N TRP A 77 7.85 -0.98 2.67
CA TRP A 77 7.25 -2.30 2.83
C TRP A 77 8.33 -3.32 3.20
N VAL A 78 9.43 -3.41 2.44
CA VAL A 78 10.55 -4.31 2.79
C VAL A 78 11.13 -3.99 4.17
N LEU A 79 11.30 -2.71 4.52
CA LEU A 79 11.80 -2.32 5.83
C LEU A 79 10.85 -2.69 6.98
N ALA A 80 9.54 -2.53 6.80
CA ALA A 80 8.53 -2.95 7.78
C ALA A 80 8.54 -4.47 7.98
N ALA A 81 8.76 -5.25 6.89
CA ALA A 81 8.87 -6.70 6.98
C ALA A 81 10.11 -7.09 7.81
N LEU A 82 11.25 -6.46 7.52
CA LEU A 82 12.49 -6.69 8.25
C LEU A 82 12.38 -6.28 9.72
N ALA A 83 11.73 -5.16 10.02
CA ALA A 83 11.50 -4.70 11.38
C ALA A 83 10.56 -5.65 12.14
N GLY A 84 9.48 -6.11 11.51
CA GLY A 84 8.57 -7.10 12.07
C GLY A 84 9.26 -8.44 12.33
N LEU A 85 10.06 -8.91 11.38
CA LEU A 85 10.86 -10.13 11.51
C LEU A 85 11.90 -10.01 12.63
N LEU A 86 12.62 -8.89 12.69
CA LEU A 86 13.60 -8.64 13.75
C LEU A 86 12.92 -8.61 15.12
N THR A 87 11.74 -7.98 15.22
CA THR A 87 10.96 -7.94 16.47
C THR A 87 10.59 -9.35 16.93
N ALA A 88 10.07 -10.18 16.01
CA ALA A 88 9.75 -11.57 16.30
C ALA A 88 11.00 -12.39 16.68
N TRP A 89 12.12 -12.18 15.97
CA TRP A 89 13.37 -12.89 16.22
C TRP A 89 14.00 -12.54 17.57
N ARG A 90 13.77 -11.31 18.06
CA ARG A 90 14.16 -10.88 19.42
C ARG A 90 13.17 -11.33 20.50
N GLY A 91 12.17 -12.14 20.17
CA GLY A 91 11.17 -12.65 21.12
C GLY A 91 10.02 -11.68 21.41
N GLY A 92 9.90 -10.57 20.66
CA GLY A 92 8.80 -9.63 20.77
C GLY A 92 7.53 -10.12 20.05
N SER A 93 6.35 -9.84 20.62
CA SER A 93 5.06 -10.23 20.04
C SER A 93 4.51 -9.24 19.00
N ALA A 94 5.11 -8.05 18.87
CA ALA A 94 4.58 -6.96 18.05
C ALA A 94 4.95 -7.04 16.55
N GLY A 95 5.62 -8.11 16.10
CA GLY A 95 6.10 -8.22 14.71
C GLY A 95 4.98 -8.09 13.67
N GLY A 96 3.83 -8.72 13.92
CA GLY A 96 2.63 -8.59 13.09
C GLY A 96 2.00 -7.20 13.13
N GLU A 97 2.02 -6.54 14.28
CA GLU A 97 1.47 -5.20 14.45
C GLU A 97 2.30 -4.16 13.68
N VAL A 98 3.63 -4.27 13.70
CA VAL A 98 4.53 -3.44 12.90
C VAL A 98 4.22 -3.60 11.42
N TRP A 99 4.06 -4.85 10.99
CA TRP A 99 3.77 -5.17 9.60
C TRP A 99 2.43 -4.61 9.13
N MET A 100 1.36 -4.91 9.89
CA MET A 100 0.01 -4.48 9.53
C MET A 100 -0.19 -2.97 9.76
N GLY A 101 0.54 -2.38 10.70
CA GLY A 101 0.59 -0.92 10.89
C GLY A 101 1.11 -0.21 9.63
N TYR A 102 2.17 -0.73 9.02
CA TYR A 102 2.66 -0.22 7.74
C TYR A 102 1.61 -0.35 6.63
N GLN A 103 0.98 -1.54 6.52
CA GLN A 103 -0.11 -1.81 5.56
C GLN A 103 -1.35 -0.94 5.78
N THR A 104 -1.46 -0.23 6.90
CA THR A 104 -2.54 0.71 7.17
C THR A 104 -2.16 2.13 6.76
N ALA A 105 -1.02 2.63 7.23
CA ALA A 105 -0.65 4.03 7.05
C ALA A 105 -0.08 4.31 5.66
N ALA A 106 0.82 3.44 5.17
CA ALA A 106 1.56 3.70 3.93
C ALA A 106 0.66 3.76 2.68
N PRO A 107 -0.36 2.90 2.50
CA PRO A 107 -1.26 3.01 1.35
C PRO A 107 -2.06 4.31 1.36
N LEU A 108 -2.51 4.77 2.53
CA LEU A 108 -3.24 6.04 2.65
C LEU A 108 -2.35 7.24 2.32
N VAL A 109 -1.11 7.24 2.81
CA VAL A 109 -0.11 8.28 2.49
C VAL A 109 0.20 8.26 1.00
N PHE A 110 0.42 7.08 0.42
CA PHE A 110 0.67 6.93 -1.02
C PHE A 110 -0.49 7.48 -1.84
N ALA A 111 -1.73 7.11 -1.50
CA ALA A 111 -2.93 7.60 -2.17
C ALA A 111 -3.08 9.12 -2.03
N ALA A 112 -2.86 9.68 -0.84
CA ALA A 112 -2.91 11.12 -0.62
C ALA A 112 -1.86 11.88 -1.46
N LEU A 113 -0.63 11.37 -1.51
CA LEU A 113 0.44 11.95 -2.33
C LEU A 113 0.14 11.85 -3.82
N LEU A 114 -0.47 10.75 -4.27
CA LEU A 114 -0.90 10.58 -5.67
C LEU A 114 -2.05 11.54 -6.04
N VAL A 115 -2.96 11.78 -5.11
CA VAL A 115 -4.02 12.78 -5.26
C VAL A 115 -3.45 14.21 -5.24
N ALA A 116 -2.41 14.48 -4.46
CA ALA A 116 -1.78 15.80 -4.40
C ALA A 116 -0.83 16.12 -5.57
N ALA A 117 -0.23 15.10 -6.19
CA ALA A 117 0.72 15.26 -7.31
C ALA A 117 0.10 15.97 -8.52
N ASP A 118 0.86 16.73 -9.30
CA ASP A 118 0.29 17.46 -10.45
C ASP A 118 -0.27 16.55 -11.57
N PRO A 119 -1.33 16.99 -12.27
CA PRO A 119 -1.82 16.30 -13.47
C PRO A 119 -0.78 16.37 -14.60
N VAL A 120 -0.83 15.41 -15.52
CA VAL A 120 -0.10 15.52 -16.79
C VAL A 120 -0.70 16.68 -17.58
N GLY A 121 -0.09 17.87 -17.52
CA GLY A 121 -0.45 18.99 -18.41
C GLY A 121 -0.56 20.40 -17.83
N LYS A 122 -0.24 20.67 -16.56
CA LYS A 122 0.04 22.07 -16.16
C LYS A 122 1.48 22.43 -16.53
N ALA A 123 1.72 22.66 -17.82
CA ALA A 123 2.73 23.62 -18.22
C ALA A 123 2.10 25.01 -18.05
N ASP A 124 2.85 25.95 -17.46
CA ASP A 124 2.43 27.34 -17.26
C ASP A 124 1.92 27.97 -18.57
N PRO A 125 0.85 28.79 -18.53
CA PRO A 125 0.65 29.79 -19.57
C PRO A 125 1.68 30.91 -19.34
N ASP A 126 2.71 30.95 -20.17
CA ASP A 126 3.59 32.13 -20.32
C ASP A 126 2.80 33.35 -20.84
#